data_AF-A0A3S0CWK1-F1
#
_entry.id   AF-A0A3S0CWK1-F1
#
_cell.length_a   1.000
_cell.length_b   1.000
_cell.length_c   1.000
_cell.angle_alpha   90.00
_cell.angle_beta   90.00
_cell.angle_gamma   90.00
#
_symmetry.space_group_name_H-M   'P 1'
#
loop_
_entity.id
_entity.type
_entity.pdbx_description
1 polymer ?
#
loop_
_entity_poly.entity_id
_entity_poly.type
_entity_poly.pdbx_seq_one_letter_code
_entity_poly.pdbx_strand_id
1 'polypeptide(L)'
;MRSLTIGRHPYDAVSSWFKDGKYHRDRDLPAIIYEDGQKLWYKNGKCHRGNNLPAVVFPGGRELFYEEDICYEITEYSNGSKEYHSTKGLHRRYAPAVIYSNGDVEYWESGRRHREDGPAVIIGNKQYWFENGEFIKCIV
;
A
#
# COMPACT_ATOMS: atom_id res chain seq x y z
N MET A 1 -10.65 8.79 14.78
CA MET A 1 -9.44 8.63 13.96
C MET A 1 -8.61 7.52 14.60
N ARG A 2 -8.63 6.29 14.07
CA ARG A 2 -7.92 5.15 14.66
C ARG A 2 -6.51 5.10 14.07
N SER A 3 -5.51 5.41 14.89
CA SER A 3 -4.10 5.22 14.54
C SER A 3 -3.82 3.71 14.45
N LEU A 4 -3.42 3.24 13.27
CA LEU A 4 -2.91 1.88 13.05
C LEU A 4 -1.51 1.78 13.66
N THR A 5 -1.45 1.69 15.00
CA THR A 5 -0.20 1.35 15.69
C THR A 5 -0.16 -0.16 15.83
N ILE A 6 0.83 -0.81 15.19
CA ILE A 6 1.07 -2.26 15.23
C ILE A 6 1.40 -2.77 16.66
N GLY A 7 1.41 -1.88 17.67
CA GLY A 7 1.83 -2.15 19.05
C GLY A 7 0.76 -2.61 20.04
N ARG A 8 -0.50 -2.82 19.65
CA ARG A 8 -1.50 -3.42 20.55
C ARG A 8 -2.57 -4.19 19.76
N HIS A 9 -2.25 -5.42 19.39
CA HIS A 9 -3.27 -6.38 19.00
C HIS A 9 -4.04 -6.80 20.26
N PRO A 10 -5.38 -6.94 20.22
CA PRO A 10 -6.16 -7.32 21.40
C PRO A 10 -5.85 -8.71 21.95
N TYR A 11 -5.18 -9.55 21.14
CA TYR A 11 -4.77 -10.90 21.48
C TYR A 11 -3.25 -11.04 21.42
N ASP A 12 -2.70 -11.91 22.25
CA ASP A 12 -1.31 -12.33 22.14
C ASP A 12 -1.08 -13.12 20.85
N ALA A 13 0.15 -13.05 20.35
CA ALA A 13 0.54 -13.86 19.20
C ALA A 13 0.59 -15.33 19.61
N VAL A 14 -0.16 -16.18 18.90
CA VAL A 14 -0.08 -17.65 19.04
C VAL A 14 1.28 -18.16 18.61
N SER A 15 1.90 -17.48 17.65
CA SER A 15 3.26 -17.79 17.25
C SER A 15 3.99 -16.57 16.73
N SER A 16 5.27 -16.46 17.07
CA SER A 16 6.16 -15.44 16.56
C SER A 16 7.55 -16.01 16.28
N TRP A 17 8.22 -15.47 15.27
CA TRP A 17 9.54 -15.91 14.83
C TRP A 17 10.48 -14.73 14.74
N PHE A 18 11.72 -14.97 15.16
CA PHE A 18 12.78 -13.96 15.24
C PHE A 18 14.06 -14.46 14.58
N LYS A 19 14.82 -13.51 14.03
CA LYS A 19 16.20 -13.68 13.58
C LYS A 19 16.99 -12.44 14.00
N ASP A 20 18.15 -12.63 14.62
CA ASP A 20 19.02 -11.55 15.09
C ASP A 20 18.28 -10.52 15.98
N GLY A 21 17.39 -11.01 16.85
CA GLY A 21 16.61 -10.18 17.78
C GLY A 21 15.47 -9.38 17.13
N LYS A 22 15.15 -9.62 15.85
CA LYS A 22 14.08 -8.93 15.11
C LYS A 22 13.07 -9.92 14.55
N TYR A 23 11.80 -9.52 14.40
CA TYR A 23 10.80 -10.36 13.74
C TYR A 23 11.25 -10.71 12.31
N HIS A 24 11.25 -12.00 12.01
CA HIS A 24 11.66 -12.54 10.71
C HIS A 24 11.28 -14.02 10.60
N ARG A 25 10.93 -14.47 9.39
CA ARG A 25 10.79 -15.89 9.10
C ARG A 25 11.10 -16.19 7.64
N ASP A 26 11.91 -17.22 7.41
CA ASP A 26 12.28 -17.65 6.05
C ASP A 26 11.13 -18.41 5.35
N ARG A 27 11.29 -18.62 4.03
CA ARG A 27 10.34 -19.34 3.15
C ARG A 27 8.97 -18.68 3.00
N ASP A 28 8.93 -17.35 3.02
CA ASP A 28 7.72 -16.52 2.84
C ASP A 28 6.58 -16.86 3.82
N LEU A 29 6.94 -17.32 5.02
CA LEU A 29 6.01 -17.60 6.09
C LEU A 29 5.82 -16.35 6.97
N PRO A 30 4.64 -16.17 7.60
CA PRO A 30 4.42 -15.04 8.49
C PRO A 30 5.33 -15.13 9.72
N ALA A 31 5.87 -14.00 10.12
CA ALA A 31 6.70 -13.85 11.31
C ALA A 31 5.86 -13.67 12.59
N ILE A 32 4.59 -13.30 12.47
CA ILE A 32 3.62 -13.28 13.58
C ILE A 32 2.29 -13.86 13.10
N ILE A 33 1.68 -14.71 13.92
CA ILE A 33 0.32 -15.23 13.73
C ILE A 33 -0.46 -15.03 15.03
N TYR A 34 -1.62 -14.37 14.94
CA TYR A 34 -2.55 -14.16 16.06
C TYR A 34 -3.65 -15.23 16.09
N GLU A 35 -4.34 -15.34 17.22
CA GLU A 35 -5.41 -16.32 17.47
C GLU A 35 -6.59 -16.15 16.52
N ASP A 36 -6.92 -14.90 16.19
CA ASP A 36 -7.98 -14.57 15.22
C ASP A 36 -7.62 -14.92 13.77
N GLY A 37 -6.40 -15.42 13.51
CA GLY A 37 -5.91 -15.78 12.19
C GLY A 37 -5.21 -14.65 11.45
N GLN A 38 -5.05 -13.46 12.04
CA GLN A 38 -4.25 -12.39 11.46
C GLN A 38 -2.78 -12.79 11.34
N LYS A 39 -2.17 -12.50 10.19
CA LYS A 39 -0.79 -12.88 9.85
C LYS A 39 0.01 -11.66 9.44
N LEU A 40 1.21 -11.51 10.00
CA LEU A 40 2.12 -10.42 9.65
C LEU A 40 3.46 -10.98 9.15
N TRP A 41 3.96 -10.37 8.09
CA TRP A 41 5.28 -10.63 7.53
C TRP A 41 6.23 -9.49 7.88
N TYR A 42 7.46 -9.86 8.17
CA TYR A 42 8.53 -8.93 8.54
C TYR A 42 9.80 -9.24 7.77
N LYS A 43 10.51 -8.19 7.38
CA LYS A 43 11.83 -8.25 6.76
C LYS A 43 12.74 -7.25 7.47
N ASN A 44 13.87 -7.71 7.99
CA ASN A 44 14.83 -6.88 8.75
C ASN A 44 14.20 -6.13 9.94
N GLY A 45 13.16 -6.71 10.57
CA GLY A 45 12.43 -6.10 11.68
C GLY A 45 11.39 -5.04 11.31
N LYS A 46 11.18 -4.76 10.01
CA LYS A 46 10.09 -3.91 9.51
C LYS A 46 8.96 -4.75 8.94
N CYS A 47 7.72 -4.34 9.14
CA CYS A 47 6.56 -5.00 8.54
C CYS A 47 6.61 -4.80 7.02
N HIS A 48 6.90 -5.88 6.29
CA HIS A 48 7.08 -5.86 4.84
C HIS A 48 7.10 -7.29 4.30
N ARG A 49 6.64 -7.46 3.06
CA ARG A 49 6.70 -8.71 2.30
C ARG A 49 7.00 -8.39 0.84
N GLY A 50 7.93 -9.13 0.24
CA GLY A 50 8.34 -8.91 -1.15
C GLY A 50 7.29 -9.38 -2.16
N ASN A 51 7.61 -9.22 -3.45
CA ASN A 51 6.82 -9.73 -4.58
C ASN A 51 5.39 -9.16 -4.66
N ASN A 52 5.19 -7.91 -4.23
CA ASN A 52 3.87 -7.26 -4.19
C ASN A 52 2.84 -8.09 -3.41
N LEU A 53 3.27 -8.81 -2.37
CA LEU A 53 2.40 -9.56 -1.48
C LEU A 53 2.10 -8.73 -0.22
N PRO A 54 0.94 -8.97 0.42
CA PRO A 54 0.55 -8.21 1.60
C PRO A 54 1.46 -8.54 2.78
N ALA A 55 1.86 -7.50 3.51
CA ALA A 55 2.63 -7.64 4.74
C ALA A 55 1.73 -7.93 5.95
N VAL A 56 0.43 -7.62 5.86
CA VAL A 56 -0.59 -7.98 6.85
C VAL A 56 -1.78 -8.59 6.14
N VAL A 57 -2.21 -9.76 6.60
CA VAL A 57 -3.43 -10.43 6.14
C VAL A 57 -4.35 -10.59 7.33
N PHE A 58 -5.54 -10.03 7.24
CA PHE A 58 -6.58 -10.13 8.26
C PHE A 58 -7.47 -11.36 8.03
N PRO A 59 -8.07 -11.92 9.10
CA PRO A 59 -9.22 -12.78 8.92
C PRO A 59 -10.32 -12.02 8.15
N GLY A 60 -10.93 -12.68 7.15
CA GLY A 60 -11.92 -12.05 6.27
C GLY A 60 -11.35 -11.42 4.99
N GLY A 61 -10.05 -11.55 4.73
CA GLY A 61 -9.46 -11.27 3.41
C GLY A 61 -9.04 -9.83 3.18
N ARG A 62 -9.13 -8.94 4.18
CA ARG A 62 -8.51 -7.61 4.10
C ARG A 62 -6.98 -7.76 4.17
N GLU A 63 -6.29 -6.97 3.37
CA GLU A 63 -4.84 -7.05 3.18
C GLU A 63 -4.20 -5.67 3.26
N LEU A 64 -3.06 -5.54 3.95
CA LEU A 64 -2.24 -4.32 3.97
C LEU A 64 -0.88 -4.58 3.39
N PHE A 65 -0.41 -3.61 2.62
CA PHE A 65 0.88 -3.59 1.97
C PHE A 65 1.73 -2.46 2.57
N TYR A 66 3.05 -2.61 2.49
CA TYR A 66 4.00 -1.65 3.04
C TYR A 66 5.11 -1.36 2.04
N GLU A 67 5.25 -0.08 1.68
CA GLU A 67 6.33 0.45 0.83
C GLU A 67 6.96 1.65 1.54
N GLU A 68 8.27 1.63 1.82
CA GLU A 68 8.99 2.72 2.51
C GLU A 68 8.28 3.21 3.80
N ASP A 69 7.85 2.27 4.64
CA ASP A 69 7.10 2.50 5.88
C ASP A 69 5.68 3.08 5.70
N ILE A 70 5.18 3.20 4.47
CA ILE A 70 3.82 3.62 4.15
C ILE A 70 2.93 2.38 4.03
N CYS A 71 1.94 2.31 4.92
CA CYS A 71 0.88 1.32 4.86
C CYS A 71 -0.19 1.74 3.85
N TYR A 72 -0.59 0.82 2.97
CA TYR A 72 -1.69 1.04 2.04
C TYR A 72 -2.53 -0.22 1.80
N GLU A 73 -3.75 0.01 1.33
CA GLU A 73 -4.72 -0.98 0.86
C GLU A 73 -4.87 -0.87 -0.65
N ILE A 74 -5.20 -1.98 -1.31
CA ILE A 74 -5.49 -2.02 -2.73
C ILE A 74 -6.97 -2.38 -2.90
N THR A 75 -7.73 -1.52 -3.56
CA THR A 75 -9.08 -1.82 -4.01
C THR A 75 -9.02 -2.21 -5.47
N GLU A 76 -9.39 -3.45 -5.80
CA GLU A 76 -9.54 -3.91 -7.18
C GLU A 76 -11.02 -4.03 -7.52
N TYR A 77 -11.43 -3.34 -8.58
CA TYR A 77 -12.81 -3.29 -9.05
C TYR A 77 -13.07 -4.42 -10.06
N SER A 78 -14.34 -4.81 -10.21
CA SER A 78 -14.75 -5.88 -11.14
C SER A 78 -14.39 -5.61 -12.61
N ASN A 79 -14.24 -4.34 -12.98
CA ASN A 79 -13.78 -3.95 -14.32
C ASN A 79 -12.26 -4.06 -14.51
N GLY A 80 -11.50 -4.40 -13.46
CA GLY A 80 -10.03 -4.46 -13.47
C GLY A 80 -9.32 -3.16 -13.07
N SER A 81 -10.06 -2.09 -12.75
CA SER A 81 -9.46 -0.87 -12.21
C SER A 81 -8.90 -1.12 -10.80
N LYS A 82 -7.86 -0.39 -10.42
CA LYS A 82 -7.20 -0.53 -9.12
C LYS A 82 -6.94 0.82 -8.48
N GLU A 83 -7.17 0.92 -7.18
CA GLU A 83 -6.84 2.09 -6.36
C GLU A 83 -5.95 1.70 -5.18
N TYR A 84 -4.97 2.56 -4.87
CA TYR A 84 -4.01 2.38 -3.78
C TYR A 84 -4.25 3.45 -2.72
N HIS A 85 -4.71 3.03 -1.54
CA HIS A 85 -5.17 3.91 -0.47
C HIS A 85 -4.26 3.84 0.76
N SER A 86 -3.67 4.97 1.14
CA SER A 86 -3.04 5.13 2.46
C SER A 86 -4.03 5.72 3.47
N THR A 87 -3.57 5.90 4.71
CA THR A 87 -4.31 6.63 5.75
C THR A 87 -4.61 8.09 5.40
N LYS A 88 -3.89 8.67 4.43
CA LYS A 88 -4.09 10.06 3.96
C LYS A 88 -4.91 10.14 2.65
N GLY A 89 -5.49 9.03 2.19
CA GLY A 89 -6.16 8.91 0.90
C GLY A 89 -5.27 8.25 -0.16
N LEU A 90 -5.58 8.47 -1.44
CA LEU A 90 -4.84 7.89 -2.56
C LEU A 90 -3.34 8.18 -2.45
N HIS A 91 -2.53 7.12 -2.55
CA HIS A 91 -1.09 7.22 -2.38
C HIS A 91 -0.39 6.07 -3.07
N ARG A 92 0.60 6.40 -3.90
CA ARG A 92 1.63 5.47 -4.36
C ARG A 92 2.82 6.27 -4.91
N ARG A 93 3.99 6.17 -4.28
CA ARG A 93 5.11 7.11 -4.53
C ARG A 93 5.71 6.99 -5.93
N TYR A 94 5.94 5.78 -6.41
CA TYR A 94 6.69 5.55 -7.67
C TYR A 94 5.85 4.97 -8.81
N ALA A 95 4.54 4.85 -8.61
CA ALA A 95 3.64 4.23 -9.57
C ALA A 95 2.23 4.84 -9.44
N PRO A 96 1.33 4.61 -10.40
CA PRO A 96 -0.03 5.15 -10.33
C PRO A 96 -0.78 4.65 -9.10
N ALA A 97 -1.39 5.59 -8.37
CA ALA A 97 -2.29 5.28 -7.27
C ALA A 97 -3.70 4.94 -7.77
N VAL A 98 -4.05 5.35 -8.99
CA VAL A 98 -5.26 4.91 -9.69
C VAL A 98 -4.86 4.36 -11.05
N ILE A 99 -5.33 3.16 -11.37
CA ILE A 99 -5.14 2.50 -12.66
C ILE A 99 -6.51 2.12 -13.16
N TYR A 100 -6.94 2.73 -14.25
CA TYR A 100 -8.22 2.40 -14.88
C TYR A 100 -8.08 1.20 -15.80
N SER A 101 -9.17 0.46 -15.97
CA SER A 101 -9.21 -0.73 -16.84
C SER A 101 -8.93 -0.44 -18.31
N ASN A 102 -9.11 0.80 -18.76
CA ASN A 102 -8.78 1.26 -20.11
C ASN A 102 -7.29 1.66 -20.29
N GLY A 103 -6.48 1.56 -19.23
CA GLY A 103 -5.06 1.93 -19.23
C GLY A 103 -4.76 3.36 -18.79
N ASP A 104 -5.77 4.19 -18.54
CA ASP A 104 -5.58 5.53 -17.98
C ASP A 104 -5.05 5.42 -16.54
N VAL A 105 -4.31 6.44 -16.10
CA VAL A 105 -3.64 6.41 -14.79
C VAL A 105 -3.63 7.76 -14.09
N GLU A 106 -3.71 7.73 -12.77
CA GLU A 106 -3.45 8.89 -11.91
C GLU A 106 -2.38 8.57 -10.86
N TYR A 107 -1.48 9.53 -10.66
CA TYR A 107 -0.43 9.52 -9.66
C TYR A 107 -0.85 10.43 -8.50
N TRP A 108 -0.84 9.87 -7.30
CA TRP A 108 -1.23 10.55 -6.08
C TRP A 108 -0.23 10.27 -4.97
N GLU A 109 0.07 11.29 -4.18
CA GLU A 109 0.86 11.17 -2.96
C GLU A 109 0.14 11.85 -1.81
N SER A 110 -0.16 11.07 -0.76
CA SER A 110 -0.80 11.56 0.46
C SER A 110 -2.11 12.31 0.20
N GLY A 111 -2.95 11.77 -0.70
CA GLY A 111 -4.26 12.32 -1.03
C GLY A 111 -4.24 13.50 -2.00
N ARG A 112 -3.09 13.86 -2.56
CA ARG A 112 -2.96 14.93 -3.57
C ARG A 112 -2.38 14.38 -4.86
N ARG A 113 -2.89 14.83 -6.02
CA ARG A 113 -2.29 14.52 -7.32
C ARG A 113 -0.85 15.02 -7.35
N HIS A 114 0.08 14.14 -7.66
CA HIS A 114 1.50 14.42 -7.59
C HIS A 114 2.28 13.54 -8.56
N ARG A 115 3.27 14.14 -9.24
CA ARG A 115 4.34 13.43 -9.93
C ARG A 115 5.49 14.41 -10.21
N GLU A 116 6.70 14.12 -9.72
CA GLU A 116 7.87 15.01 -9.86
C GLU A 116 8.32 15.13 -11.32
N ASP A 117 8.38 14.01 -12.03
CA ASP A 117 9.01 13.92 -13.36
C ASP A 117 8.01 13.74 -14.52
N GLY A 118 6.74 14.08 -14.34
CA GLY A 118 5.73 13.80 -15.38
C GLY A 118 4.32 14.30 -15.08
N PRO A 119 3.37 14.06 -15.99
CA PRO A 119 1.96 14.35 -15.73
C PRO A 119 1.43 13.46 -14.60
N ALA A 120 0.71 14.06 -13.65
CA ALA A 120 0.06 13.34 -12.57
C ALA A 120 -1.22 12.63 -13.02
N VAL A 121 -1.83 13.03 -14.14
CA VAL A 121 -2.99 12.33 -14.73
C VAL A 121 -2.76 12.12 -16.22
N ILE A 122 -2.99 10.90 -16.69
CA ILE A 122 -2.88 10.52 -18.10
C ILE A 122 -4.21 9.85 -18.48
N ILE A 123 -4.95 10.49 -19.39
CA ILE A 123 -6.27 10.04 -19.86
C ILE A 123 -6.27 10.08 -21.38
N GLY A 124 -6.25 8.91 -22.03
CA GLY A 124 -6.04 8.78 -23.46
C GLY A 124 -4.73 9.44 -23.89
N ASN A 125 -4.80 10.44 -24.77
CA ASN A 125 -3.65 11.25 -25.16
C ASN A 125 -3.45 12.52 -24.32
N LYS A 126 -4.35 12.79 -23.36
CA LYS A 126 -4.28 14.01 -22.54
C LYS A 126 -3.41 13.78 -21.31
N GLN A 127 -2.56 14.75 -21.01
CA GLN A 127 -1.63 14.74 -19.89
C GLN A 127 -1.83 15.98 -19.03
N TYR A 128 -2.09 15.79 -17.74
CA TYR A 128 -2.34 16.88 -16.80
C TYR A 128 -1.23 16.93 -15.74
N TRP A 129 -0.66 18.12 -15.56
CA TRP A 129 0.39 18.40 -14.59
C TRP A 129 -0.21 19.07 -13.36
N PHE A 130 0.29 18.67 -12.19
CA PHE A 130 -0.12 19.20 -10.90
C PHE A 130 1.12 19.48 -10.04
N GLU A 131 1.08 20.56 -9.27
CA GLU A 131 2.09 20.88 -8.26
C GLU A 131 1.38 21.07 -6.91
N ASN A 132 1.80 20.34 -5.88
CA ASN A 132 1.16 20.36 -4.55
C ASN A 132 -0.36 20.07 -4.55
N GLY A 133 -0.87 19.38 -5.58
CA GLY A 133 -2.28 19.08 -5.79
C GLY A 133 -3.05 20.13 -6.59
N GLU A 134 -2.43 21.24 -6.97
CA GLU A 134 -3.03 22.28 -7.81
C GLU A 134 -2.73 22.03 -9.29
N PHE A 135 -3.73 22.27 -10.14
CA PHE A 135 -3.60 22.10 -11.59
C PHE A 135 -2.67 23.16 -12.18
N ILE A 136 -1.69 22.72 -12.98
CA ILE A 136 -0.74 23.61 -13.66
C ILE A 136 -1.06 23.76 -15.14
N LYS A 137 -1.13 22.64 -15.86
CA LYS A 137 -1.36 22.64 -17.32
C LYS A 137 -1.86 21.31 -17.84
N CYS A 138 -2.43 21.34 -19.03
CA CYS A 138 -2.83 20.18 -19.82
C CYS A 138 -2.12 20.20 -21.19
N ILE A 139 -1.69 19.04 -21.65
CA ILE A 139 -1.07 18.81 -22.96
C ILE A 139 -1.82 17.67 -23.67
N VAL A 140 -1.93 17.73 -24.99
CA VAL A 140 -2.68 16.80 -25.87
C VAL A 140 -1.76 16.26 -26.96
#